data_AF-A0A439DFY4-F1
#
_entry.id   AF-A0A439DFY4-F1
#
_cell.length_a   1.000
_cell.length_b   1.000
_cell.length_c   1.000
_cell.angle_alpha   90.00
_cell.angle_beta   90.00
_cell.angle_gamma   90.00
#
_symmetry.space_group_name_H-M   'P 1'
#
loop_
_entity.id
_entity.type
_entity.pdbx_description
1 polymer ?
#
loop_
_entity_poly.entity_id
_entity_poly.type
_entity_poly.pdbx_seq_one_letter_code
_entity_poly.pdbx_strand_id
1 'polypeptide(L)'
;MDPSYWEATMRHQIPKPKKGNTTNSVERQFRKNPFAKALATPIRQCTATKTRLPSFFLQDFNLVSHPKSGHPWWVPRSLAWEEPGESQQADMAGDQQANIEVVQVELGAPEETPGAERPTATQANHGKPYGPSAYTLAKKDLISAFGVNASGYTSHPKRLFGGSSSHYARLAGKAVWREDMASVILDRMQREIVEDFIYLSRLCVEDSRHYMARCHGWDDVQYKHQGAILWFGEASEHDATKPETGPGPFATYNVSKDGITTSVAVHNIPMLLGTKNTAEVRERSPMLADGSLFMLAGRRTAKLQGKMWRLQGYMSSHDESPGQGGWQEVILEKQTADND
;
A
#
# COMPACT_ATOMS: atom_id res chain seq x y z
N MET A 1 -41.24 37.44 3.50
CA MET A 1 -39.79 37.76 3.44
C MET A 1 -39.14 36.62 2.67
N ASP A 2 -38.45 36.94 1.58
CA ASP A 2 -37.84 35.96 0.66
C ASP A 2 -36.57 35.34 1.29
N PRO A 3 -36.46 34.00 1.41
CA PRO A 3 -35.28 33.32 1.95
C PRO A 3 -33.97 33.68 1.21
N SER A 4 -34.05 33.94 -0.09
CA SER A 4 -32.88 34.28 -0.92
C SER A 4 -32.24 35.63 -0.53
N TYR A 5 -33.04 36.56 0.00
CA TYR A 5 -32.57 37.86 0.48
C TYR A 5 -31.64 37.69 1.70
N TRP A 6 -31.97 36.76 2.59
CA TRP A 6 -31.16 36.47 3.78
C TRP A 6 -29.87 35.74 3.43
N GLU A 7 -29.90 34.82 2.47
CA GLU A 7 -28.67 34.17 1.96
C GLU A 7 -27.73 35.18 1.28
N ALA A 8 -28.28 36.10 0.48
CA ALA A 8 -27.52 37.14 -0.21
C ALA A 8 -26.91 38.19 0.75
N THR A 9 -27.56 38.49 1.88
CA THR A 9 -27.02 39.39 2.91
C THR A 9 -26.03 38.70 3.83
N MET A 10 -26.28 37.44 4.22
CA MET A 10 -25.42 36.69 5.13
C MET A 10 -24.12 36.19 4.48
N ARG A 11 -24.09 35.93 3.16
CA ARG A 11 -22.89 35.41 2.45
C ARG A 11 -21.64 36.29 2.59
N HIS A 12 -21.81 37.59 2.80
CA HIS A 12 -20.71 38.55 2.96
C HIS A 12 -20.27 38.70 4.43
N GLN A 13 -21.12 38.27 5.38
CA GLN A 13 -20.84 38.28 6.82
C GLN A 13 -20.17 37.00 7.29
N ILE A 14 -20.33 35.90 6.55
CA ILE A 14 -19.59 34.66 6.80
C ILE A 14 -18.09 34.91 6.52
N PRO A 15 -17.20 34.73 7.51
CA PRO A 15 -15.77 34.85 7.29
C PRO A 15 -15.35 33.93 6.15
N LYS A 16 -14.69 34.48 5.12
CA LYS A 16 -14.15 33.66 4.04
C LYS A 16 -13.29 32.55 4.67
N PRO A 17 -13.43 31.29 4.22
CA PRO A 17 -12.57 30.23 4.71
C PRO A 17 -11.12 30.68 4.54
N LYS A 18 -10.34 30.61 5.62
CA LYS A 18 -8.92 30.98 5.58
C LYS A 18 -8.29 30.18 4.45
N LYS A 19 -7.76 30.86 3.43
CA LYS A 19 -6.99 30.19 2.36
C LYS A 19 -5.91 29.38 3.06
N GLY A 20 -5.91 28.06 2.87
CA GLY A 20 -4.90 27.18 3.45
C GLY A 20 -3.52 27.70 3.08
N ASN A 21 -2.56 27.62 4.01
CA ASN A 21 -1.19 28.08 3.79
C ASN A 21 -0.66 27.52 2.46
N THR A 22 -0.11 28.39 1.62
CA THR A 22 0.52 27.97 0.36
C THR A 22 1.65 27.01 0.70
N THR A 23 1.45 25.73 0.40
CA THR A 23 2.42 24.65 0.66
C THR A 23 3.75 24.96 -0.02
N ASN A 24 4.83 25.00 0.75
CA ASN A 24 6.19 25.24 0.26
C ASN A 24 6.60 24.15 -0.76
N SER A 25 7.51 24.48 -1.69
CA SER A 25 7.98 23.54 -2.72
C SER A 25 8.48 22.21 -2.12
N VAL A 26 9.26 22.29 -1.05
CA VAL A 26 9.78 21.13 -0.29
C VAL A 26 8.65 20.29 0.30
N GLU A 27 7.65 20.92 0.90
CA GLU A 27 6.50 20.22 1.48
C GLU A 27 5.69 19.50 0.37
N ARG A 28 5.57 20.11 -0.80
CA ARG A 28 4.95 19.48 -1.97
C ARG A 28 5.75 18.25 -2.45
N GLN A 29 7.08 18.29 -2.39
CA GLN A 29 7.94 17.14 -2.73
C GLN A 29 7.78 16.01 -1.71
N PHE A 30 7.81 16.30 -0.40
CA PHE A 30 7.59 15.29 0.65
C PHE A 30 6.20 14.63 0.55
N ARG A 31 5.16 15.41 0.24
CA ARG A 31 3.80 14.87 0.01
C ARG A 31 3.67 14.01 -1.24
N LYS A 32 4.62 14.09 -2.18
CA LYS A 32 4.67 13.23 -3.38
C LYS A 32 5.45 11.95 -3.12
N ASN A 33 6.50 12.01 -2.30
CA ASN A 33 7.40 10.88 -2.06
C ASN A 33 6.73 9.80 -1.16
N PRO A 34 6.53 8.57 -1.66
CA PRO A 34 5.91 7.49 -0.88
C PRO A 34 6.76 7.05 0.33
N PHE A 35 8.08 7.07 0.21
CA PHE A 35 9.01 6.72 1.29
C PHE A 35 8.91 7.72 2.44
N ALA A 36 8.81 9.01 2.13
CA ALA A 36 8.61 10.05 3.13
C ALA A 36 7.28 9.88 3.89
N LYS A 37 6.19 9.54 3.18
CA LYS A 37 4.89 9.26 3.81
C LYS A 37 4.96 8.10 4.78
N ALA A 38 5.66 7.04 4.40
CA ALA A 38 5.87 5.87 5.24
C ALA A 38 6.69 6.19 6.51
N LEU A 39 7.77 6.98 6.38
CA LEU A 39 8.57 7.45 7.51
C LEU A 39 7.80 8.40 8.43
N ALA A 40 6.87 9.19 7.88
CA ALA A 40 6.03 10.11 8.64
C ALA A 40 4.89 9.42 9.41
N THR A 41 4.72 8.10 9.27
CA THR A 41 3.72 7.37 10.06
C THR A 41 4.07 7.37 11.55
N PRO A 42 3.07 7.28 12.45
CA PRO A 42 3.32 7.35 13.88
C PRO A 42 4.31 6.28 14.34
N ILE A 43 5.26 6.66 15.19
CA ILE A 43 6.21 5.70 15.80
C ILE A 43 5.44 4.79 16.76
N ARG A 44 5.67 3.48 16.61
CA ARG A 44 5.08 2.41 17.40
C ARG A 44 6.18 1.44 17.82
N GLN A 45 5.93 0.68 18.89
CA GLN A 45 6.89 -0.29 19.40
C GLN A 45 6.47 -1.71 18.98
N CYS A 46 7.39 -2.45 18.37
CA CYS A 46 7.24 -3.87 18.13
C CYS A 46 7.18 -4.61 19.48
N THR A 47 6.14 -5.39 19.69
CA THR A 47 5.95 -6.12 20.95
C THR A 47 6.94 -7.28 21.12
N ALA A 48 7.43 -7.84 20.01
CA ALA A 48 8.43 -8.91 19.97
C ALA A 48 9.85 -8.42 20.17
N THR A 49 10.34 -7.54 19.31
CA THR A 49 11.73 -7.09 19.31
C THR A 49 11.98 -5.84 20.16
N LYS A 50 10.91 -5.22 20.70
CA LYS A 50 10.93 -3.93 21.44
C LYS A 50 11.44 -2.73 20.63
N THR A 51 11.73 -2.92 19.35
CA THR A 51 12.18 -1.87 18.43
C THR A 51 11.07 -0.86 18.17
N ARG A 52 11.43 0.44 18.14
CA ARG A 52 10.49 1.53 17.85
C ARG A 52 10.68 1.97 16.41
N LEU A 53 9.64 1.81 15.59
CA LEU A 53 9.66 2.12 14.16
C LEU A 53 8.35 2.84 13.78
N PRO A 54 8.34 3.64 12.70
CA PRO A 54 7.09 4.09 12.09
C PRO A 54 6.16 2.90 11.82
N SER A 55 4.86 3.08 12.05
CA SER A 55 3.88 1.99 11.95
C SER A 55 3.83 1.33 10.57
N PHE A 56 4.29 2.02 9.52
CA PHE A 56 4.46 1.47 8.18
C PHE A 56 5.32 0.19 8.15
N PHE A 57 6.37 0.12 8.99
CA PHE A 57 7.29 -1.04 9.05
C PHE A 57 6.82 -2.13 10.01
N LEU A 58 5.63 -1.97 10.59
CA LEU A 58 5.06 -2.90 11.54
C LEU A 58 3.79 -3.52 10.97
N GLN A 59 3.59 -4.82 11.22
CA GLN A 59 2.34 -5.49 10.99
C GLN A 59 1.45 -5.30 12.22
N ASP A 60 0.25 -4.78 11.98
CA ASP A 60 -0.78 -4.59 12.98
C ASP A 60 -1.72 -5.79 13.06
N PHE A 61 -2.13 -6.12 14.28
CA PHE A 61 -3.03 -7.23 14.59
C PHE A 61 -4.13 -6.77 15.53
N ASN A 62 -5.34 -7.22 15.25
CA ASN A 62 -6.51 -7.03 16.11
C ASN A 62 -7.18 -8.37 16.42
N LEU A 63 -7.99 -8.38 17.47
CA LEU A 63 -8.85 -9.50 17.79
C LEU A 63 -10.21 -9.33 17.13
N VAL A 64 -10.70 -10.40 16.54
CA VAL A 64 -12.05 -10.48 15.96
C VAL A 64 -12.72 -11.74 16.49
N SER A 65 -14.03 -11.68 16.74
CA SER A 65 -14.79 -12.88 17.09
C SER A 65 -14.95 -13.77 15.86
N HIS A 66 -14.57 -15.04 15.96
CA HIS A 66 -14.79 -15.99 14.87
C HIS A 66 -16.29 -16.20 14.64
N PRO A 67 -16.79 -16.08 13.39
CA PRO A 67 -18.23 -16.05 13.12
C PRO A 67 -18.99 -17.32 13.55
N LYS A 68 -18.33 -18.49 13.55
CA LYS A 68 -18.97 -19.77 13.91
C LYS A 68 -18.73 -20.20 15.36
N SER A 69 -17.55 -19.90 15.91
CA SER A 69 -17.14 -20.41 17.23
C SER A 69 -17.14 -19.36 18.33
N GLY A 70 -17.25 -18.07 17.99
CA GLY A 70 -17.20 -16.97 18.95
C GLY A 70 -15.83 -16.77 19.63
N HIS A 71 -14.84 -17.61 19.35
CA HIS A 71 -13.51 -17.48 19.92
C HIS A 71 -12.77 -16.28 19.32
N PRO A 72 -11.95 -15.55 20.11
CA PRO A 72 -11.16 -14.44 19.59
C PRO A 72 -10.07 -14.97 18.67
N TRP A 73 -9.93 -14.38 17.49
CA TRP A 73 -8.93 -14.72 16.49
C TRP A 73 -8.04 -13.51 16.24
N TRP A 74 -6.73 -13.76 16.10
CA TRP A 74 -5.80 -12.74 15.62
C TRP A 74 -5.97 -12.55 14.12
N VAL A 75 -6.13 -11.29 13.70
CA VAL A 75 -6.34 -10.93 12.31
C VAL A 75 -5.43 -9.74 11.95
N PRO A 76 -4.72 -9.76 10.82
CA PRO A 76 -3.92 -8.62 10.37
C PRO A 76 -4.84 -7.47 9.98
N ARG A 77 -4.91 -6.44 10.83
CA ARG A 77 -5.95 -5.39 10.71
C ARG A 77 -5.86 -4.64 9.39
N SER A 78 -4.67 -4.19 9.00
CA SER A 78 -4.51 -3.39 7.77
C SER A 78 -4.84 -4.14 6.48
N LEU A 79 -4.97 -5.47 6.52
CA LEU A 79 -5.21 -6.33 5.35
C LEU A 79 -6.59 -7.01 5.41
N ALA A 80 -7.29 -6.93 6.55
CA ALA A 80 -8.55 -7.63 6.76
C ALA A 80 -9.78 -6.75 6.47
N TRP A 81 -9.60 -5.42 6.49
CA TRP A 81 -10.64 -4.46 6.22
C TRP A 81 -10.10 -3.37 5.30
N GLU A 82 -10.45 -3.44 4.02
CA GLU A 82 -10.51 -2.24 3.22
C GLU A 82 -11.76 -1.46 3.66
N GLU A 83 -11.60 -0.56 4.62
CA GLU A 83 -12.57 0.54 4.74
C GLU A 83 -12.50 1.29 3.39
N PRO A 84 -13.62 1.43 2.65
CA PRO A 84 -13.65 2.30 1.48
C PRO A 84 -13.36 3.72 1.96
N GLY A 85 -12.08 4.11 1.92
CA GLY A 85 -11.64 5.38 2.42
C GLY A 85 -12.31 6.51 1.64
N GLU A 86 -12.93 7.43 2.37
CA GLU A 86 -13.49 8.73 1.92
C GLU A 86 -12.52 9.56 1.06
N SER A 87 -11.25 9.16 0.97
CA SER A 87 -10.21 9.74 0.12
C SER A 87 -10.44 9.50 -1.39
N GLN A 88 -11.21 8.50 -1.79
CA GLN A 88 -11.48 8.23 -3.22
C GLN A 88 -12.39 9.29 -3.86
N GLN A 89 -13.23 9.98 -3.08
CA GLN A 89 -14.07 11.08 -3.59
C GLN A 89 -13.32 12.42 -3.68
N ALA A 90 -12.30 12.65 -2.84
CA ALA A 90 -11.53 13.89 -2.87
C ALA A 90 -10.64 14.02 -4.12
N ASP A 91 -10.10 12.91 -4.63
CA ASP A 91 -9.25 12.92 -5.84
C ASP A 91 -10.07 13.03 -7.15
N MET A 92 -11.38 12.73 -7.13
CA MET A 92 -12.29 12.97 -8.27
C MET A 92 -12.66 14.45 -8.44
N ALA A 93 -12.64 15.23 -7.34
CA ALA A 93 -12.99 16.65 -7.35
C ALA A 93 -11.82 17.58 -7.73
N GLY A 94 -10.59 17.06 -7.76
CA GLY A 94 -9.38 17.87 -7.99
C GLY A 94 -9.07 18.20 -9.46
N ASP A 95 -9.68 17.49 -10.41
CA ASP A 95 -9.34 17.57 -11.85
C ASP A 95 -10.47 18.16 -12.72
N GLN A 96 -11.60 18.56 -12.13
CA GLN A 96 -12.73 19.20 -12.83
C GLN A 96 -13.12 20.53 -12.17
N GLN A 97 -12.37 21.59 -12.47
CA GLN A 97 -12.88 22.96 -12.34
C GLN A 97 -12.55 23.75 -13.61
N ALA A 98 -13.37 23.54 -14.63
CA ALA A 98 -13.70 24.56 -15.61
C ALA A 98 -15.13 24.35 -16.09
N ASN A 99 -16.01 25.22 -15.59
CA ASN A 99 -17.29 25.64 -16.15
C ASN A 99 -18.56 24.76 -16.02
N ILE A 100 -19.53 25.39 -15.35
CA ILE A 100 -20.97 25.50 -15.67
C ILE A 100 -21.98 24.70 -14.82
N GLU A 101 -22.67 25.54 -14.05
CA GLU A 101 -24.09 25.59 -13.65
C GLU A 101 -24.69 24.59 -12.66
N VAL A 102 -25.14 25.24 -11.58
CA VAL A 102 -25.88 24.75 -10.42
C VAL A 102 -27.33 24.49 -10.82
N VAL A 103 -27.80 23.27 -10.61
CA VAL A 103 -29.24 22.99 -10.42
C VAL A 103 -29.39 22.37 -9.04
N GLN A 104 -29.94 23.17 -8.11
CA GLN A 104 -30.34 22.73 -6.77
C GLN A 104 -31.67 21.99 -6.87
N VAL A 105 -31.76 20.80 -6.27
CA VAL A 105 -33.04 20.21 -5.84
C VAL A 105 -32.91 19.88 -4.36
N GLU A 106 -33.82 20.47 -3.58
CA GLU A 106 -33.91 20.44 -2.12
C GLU A 106 -34.23 19.04 -1.59
N LEU A 107 -33.58 18.65 -0.48
CA LEU A 107 -33.90 17.49 0.35
C LEU A 107 -34.51 17.99 1.66
N GLY A 108 -35.82 17.75 1.84
CA GLY A 108 -36.55 18.01 3.07
C GLY A 108 -36.17 17.02 4.19
N ALA A 109 -35.95 17.57 5.38
CA ALA A 109 -35.70 16.87 6.64
C ALA A 109 -37.02 16.43 7.32
N PRO A 110 -36.97 15.58 8.38
CA PRO A 110 -37.93 14.51 8.63
C PRO A 110 -39.07 14.87 9.61
N GLU A 111 -40.20 14.17 9.49
CA GLU A 111 -41.22 14.08 10.55
C GLU A 111 -41.07 12.77 11.34
N GLU A 112 -41.00 12.91 12.66
CA GLU A 112 -41.09 11.83 13.64
C GLU A 112 -42.54 11.50 13.97
N THR A 113 -42.89 10.21 14.14
CA THR A 113 -43.90 9.81 15.13
C THR A 113 -43.65 8.35 15.58
N PRO A 114 -43.95 7.99 16.85
CA PRO A 114 -43.33 6.88 17.56
C PRO A 114 -44.22 5.64 17.74
N GLY A 115 -43.58 4.50 18.02
CA GLY A 115 -44.17 3.41 18.82
C GLY A 115 -44.52 2.12 18.09
N ALA A 116 -43.63 1.12 18.18
CA ALA A 116 -44.00 -0.31 18.25
C ALA A 116 -42.80 -1.12 18.77
N GLU A 117 -43.01 -1.81 19.90
CA GLU A 117 -42.02 -2.71 20.53
C GLU A 117 -41.97 -4.11 19.88
N ARG A 118 -40.78 -4.72 19.99
CA ARG A 118 -40.32 -6.11 19.77
C ARG A 118 -39.82 -6.51 18.38
N PRO A 119 -38.86 -7.46 18.27
CA PRO A 119 -38.04 -8.12 19.29
C PRO A 119 -36.53 -7.86 19.12
N THR A 120 -35.77 -8.00 20.21
CA THR A 120 -34.30 -8.04 20.26
C THR A 120 -33.75 -9.15 19.36
N ALA A 121 -33.47 -8.82 18.11
CA ALA A 121 -32.51 -9.56 17.30
C ALA A 121 -31.13 -8.95 17.55
N THR A 122 -30.32 -9.66 18.34
CA THR A 122 -28.90 -9.41 18.50
C THR A 122 -28.25 -9.39 17.12
N GLN A 123 -28.11 -8.22 16.51
CA GLN A 123 -27.25 -8.03 15.35
C GLN A 123 -25.83 -8.32 15.82
N ALA A 124 -25.38 -9.55 15.59
CA ALA A 124 -23.99 -9.91 15.78
C ALA A 124 -23.16 -8.98 14.88
N ASN A 125 -22.40 -8.07 15.52
CA ASN A 125 -21.40 -7.23 14.87
C ASN A 125 -20.30 -8.14 14.30
N HIS A 126 -20.58 -8.79 13.18
CA HIS A 126 -19.65 -9.67 12.50
C HIS A 126 -18.51 -8.84 11.91
N GLY A 127 -17.35 -8.86 12.59
CA GLY A 127 -16.11 -8.33 12.04
C GLY A 127 -15.59 -7.01 12.61
N LYS A 128 -16.22 -6.40 13.63
CA LYS A 128 -15.63 -5.21 14.25
C LYS A 128 -14.37 -5.57 15.05
N PRO A 129 -13.24 -4.87 14.85
CA PRO A 129 -12.03 -5.08 15.63
C PRO A 129 -12.30 -4.85 17.12
N TYR A 130 -11.82 -5.76 17.95
CA TYR A 130 -11.92 -5.63 19.41
C TYR A 130 -10.64 -4.99 19.97
N GLY A 131 -10.77 -3.75 20.47
CA GLY A 131 -9.72 -3.07 21.22
C GLY A 131 -8.59 -2.45 20.40
N PRO A 132 -7.46 -2.11 21.06
CA PRO A 132 -6.32 -1.49 20.39
C PRO A 132 -5.63 -2.45 19.41
N SER A 133 -4.78 -1.91 18.54
CA SER A 133 -3.94 -2.72 17.65
C SER A 133 -2.64 -3.11 18.33
N ALA A 134 -2.28 -4.40 18.22
CA ALA A 134 -0.95 -4.88 18.58
C ALA A 134 -0.03 -4.75 17.37
N TYR A 135 1.23 -4.39 17.61
CA TYR A 135 2.21 -4.19 16.54
C TYR A 135 3.38 -5.18 16.69
N THR A 136 3.80 -5.71 15.55
CA THR A 136 4.98 -6.56 15.40
C THR A 136 5.76 -6.12 14.18
N LEU A 137 7.04 -6.48 14.09
CA LEU A 137 7.83 -6.12 12.92
C LEU A 137 7.26 -6.84 11.69
N ALA A 138 7.02 -6.12 10.60
CA ALA A 138 6.46 -6.68 9.38
C ALA A 138 7.53 -7.49 8.63
N LYS A 139 7.89 -8.66 9.15
CA LYS A 139 8.79 -9.63 8.50
C LYS A 139 8.18 -11.01 8.50
N LYS A 140 8.25 -11.67 7.34
CA LYS A 140 7.71 -13.03 7.16
C LYS A 140 8.31 -14.01 8.16
N ASP A 141 9.63 -13.99 8.35
CA ASP A 141 10.35 -14.95 9.20
C ASP A 141 10.00 -14.80 10.68
N LEU A 142 9.79 -13.58 11.15
CA LEU A 142 9.37 -13.33 12.53
C LEU A 142 7.93 -13.81 12.77
N ILE A 143 7.03 -13.50 11.84
CA ILE A 143 5.61 -13.86 11.96
C ILE A 143 5.43 -15.37 11.81
N SER A 144 6.20 -16.03 10.95
CA SER A 144 6.17 -17.50 10.80
C SER A 144 6.65 -18.19 12.08
N ALA A 145 7.67 -17.64 12.75
CA ALA A 145 8.16 -18.16 14.03
C ALA A 145 7.07 -18.23 15.11
N PHE A 146 6.01 -17.41 15.05
CA PHE A 146 4.93 -17.47 16.05
C PHE A 146 4.10 -18.75 15.97
N GLY A 147 4.03 -19.38 14.79
CA GLY A 147 3.31 -20.63 14.56
C GLY A 147 4.17 -21.89 14.68
N VAL A 148 5.50 -21.76 14.67
CA VAL A 148 6.42 -22.90 14.65
C VAL A 148 6.81 -23.32 16.07
N ASN A 149 6.58 -24.58 16.42
CA ASN A 149 6.99 -25.15 17.70
C ASN A 149 8.51 -25.01 17.95
N ALA A 150 8.91 -24.76 19.19
CA ALA A 150 10.30 -24.55 19.61
C ALA A 150 11.05 -23.36 18.98
N SER A 151 10.37 -22.43 18.29
CA SER A 151 10.98 -21.21 17.74
C SER A 151 11.41 -20.16 18.78
N GLY A 152 11.05 -20.35 20.06
CA GLY A 152 11.14 -19.33 21.11
C GLY A 152 10.03 -18.27 21.06
N TYR A 153 9.26 -18.18 19.97
CA TYR A 153 8.20 -17.19 19.78
C TYR A 153 6.77 -17.77 19.80
N THR A 154 6.60 -19.08 20.05
CA THR A 154 5.29 -19.76 20.10
C THR A 154 4.30 -19.14 21.08
N SER A 155 4.79 -18.63 22.22
CA SER A 155 3.95 -17.97 23.23
C SER A 155 3.67 -16.50 22.93
N HIS A 156 4.31 -15.95 21.90
CA HIS A 156 4.31 -14.52 21.62
C HIS A 156 2.94 -13.95 21.20
N PRO A 157 2.12 -14.65 20.40
CA PRO A 157 0.75 -14.20 20.11
C PRO A 157 -0.08 -13.90 21.36
N LYS A 158 0.10 -14.66 22.45
CA LYS A 158 -0.59 -14.45 23.73
C LYS A 158 -0.12 -13.19 24.45
N ARG A 159 1.04 -12.65 24.08
CA ARG A 159 1.69 -11.48 24.68
C ARG A 159 1.64 -10.23 23.80
N LEU A 160 1.00 -10.29 22.62
CA LEU A 160 0.85 -9.15 21.71
C LEU A 160 0.17 -7.93 22.37
N PHE A 161 -0.70 -8.16 23.35
CA PHE A 161 -1.29 -7.09 24.19
C PHE A 161 -0.61 -6.92 25.55
N GLY A 162 0.63 -7.37 25.73
CA GLY A 162 1.33 -7.33 27.02
C GLY A 162 1.54 -5.93 27.61
N GLY A 163 1.47 -4.87 26.79
CA GLY A 163 1.50 -3.47 27.24
C GLY A 163 0.13 -2.80 27.33
N SER A 164 -0.96 -3.54 27.14
CA SER A 164 -2.34 -3.05 27.18
C SER A 164 -3.01 -3.39 28.52
N SER A 165 -4.28 -3.03 28.68
CA SER A 165 -5.04 -3.33 29.90
C SER A 165 -5.16 -4.85 30.13
N SER A 166 -5.32 -5.24 31.40
CA SER A 166 -5.46 -6.63 31.83
C SER A 166 -6.59 -7.37 31.11
N HIS A 167 -7.64 -6.66 30.73
CA HIS A 167 -8.76 -7.17 29.96
C HIS A 167 -8.32 -7.71 28.59
N TYR A 168 -7.53 -6.94 27.83
CA TYR A 168 -7.05 -7.34 26.51
C TYR A 168 -5.98 -8.43 26.58
N ALA A 169 -5.13 -8.41 27.61
CA ALA A 169 -4.17 -9.49 27.84
C ALA A 169 -4.86 -10.85 28.05
N ARG A 170 -5.98 -10.87 28.81
CA ARG A 170 -6.78 -12.08 29.02
C ARG A 170 -7.42 -12.60 27.73
N LEU A 171 -7.89 -11.69 26.87
CA LEU A 171 -8.44 -12.07 25.56
C LEU A 171 -7.36 -12.60 24.61
N ALA A 172 -6.21 -11.94 24.55
CA ALA A 172 -5.04 -12.40 23.78
C ALA A 172 -4.59 -13.81 24.19
N GLY A 173 -4.63 -14.12 25.49
CA GLY A 173 -4.29 -15.46 25.99
C GLY A 173 -5.22 -16.57 25.50
N LYS A 174 -6.47 -16.24 25.16
CA LYS A 174 -7.47 -17.16 24.59
C LYS A 174 -7.55 -17.09 23.07
N ALA A 175 -6.81 -16.17 22.45
CA ALA A 175 -6.93 -15.92 21.03
C ALA A 175 -6.22 -16.98 20.20
N VAL A 176 -6.88 -17.40 19.12
CA VAL A 176 -6.31 -18.35 18.17
C VAL A 176 -5.35 -17.60 17.26
N TRP A 177 -4.12 -18.08 17.23
CA TRP A 177 -3.13 -17.71 16.22
C TRP A 177 -3.11 -18.80 15.15
N ARG A 178 -3.12 -18.40 13.88
CA ARG A 178 -3.10 -19.34 12.76
C ARG A 178 -1.65 -19.67 12.40
N GLU A 179 -1.36 -20.95 12.16
CA GLU A 179 0.00 -21.42 11.89
C GLU A 179 0.60 -20.82 10.60
N ASP A 180 -0.21 -20.70 9.54
CA ASP A 180 0.18 -20.14 8.24
C ASP A 180 -0.02 -18.61 8.14
N MET A 181 -0.13 -17.90 9.27
CA MET A 181 -0.42 -16.45 9.30
C MET A 181 0.52 -15.64 8.40
N ALA A 182 1.81 -15.98 8.40
CA ALA A 182 2.80 -15.29 7.59
C ALA A 182 2.56 -15.43 6.09
N SER A 183 2.13 -16.62 5.64
CA SER A 183 1.82 -16.91 4.24
C SER A 183 0.54 -16.23 3.79
N VAL A 184 -0.46 -16.13 4.67
CA VAL A 184 -1.70 -15.42 4.33
C VAL A 184 -1.51 -13.92 4.26
N ILE A 185 -0.68 -13.34 5.13
CA ILE A 185 -0.28 -11.92 5.01
C ILE A 185 0.40 -11.70 3.65
N LEU A 186 1.31 -12.59 3.26
CA LEU A 186 1.99 -12.53 1.96
C LEU A 186 0.99 -12.56 0.79
N ASP A 187 0.11 -13.56 0.76
CA ASP A 187 -0.91 -13.73 -0.27
C ASP A 187 -1.82 -12.50 -0.38
N ARG A 188 -2.24 -11.93 0.77
CA ARG A 188 -3.07 -10.72 0.79
C ARG A 188 -2.34 -9.49 0.27
N MET A 189 -1.10 -9.26 0.70
CA MET A 189 -0.30 -8.14 0.20
C MET A 189 -0.03 -8.24 -1.31
N GLN A 190 0.26 -9.45 -1.80
CA GLN A 190 0.44 -9.69 -3.24
C GLN A 190 -0.87 -9.46 -4.01
N ARG A 191 -1.99 -9.99 -3.52
CA ARG A 191 -3.31 -9.81 -4.14
C ARG A 191 -3.72 -8.33 -4.24
N GLU A 192 -3.54 -7.55 -3.17
CA GLU A 192 -3.83 -6.11 -3.18
C GLU A 192 -2.98 -5.35 -4.21
N ILE A 193 -1.74 -5.78 -4.46
CA ILE A 193 -0.88 -5.18 -5.47
C ILE A 193 -1.33 -5.59 -6.88
N VAL A 194 -1.70 -6.85 -7.09
CA VAL A 194 -2.28 -7.34 -8.36
C VAL A 194 -3.55 -6.57 -8.71
N GLU A 195 -4.45 -6.39 -7.74
CA GLU A 195 -5.69 -5.63 -7.91
C GLU A 195 -5.42 -4.16 -8.26
N ASP A 196 -4.47 -3.51 -7.56
CA ASP A 196 -4.05 -2.14 -7.87
C ASP A 196 -3.44 -2.03 -9.28
N PHE A 197 -2.65 -3.01 -9.73
CA PHE A 197 -2.11 -3.03 -11.10
C PHE A 197 -3.21 -3.10 -12.15
N ILE A 198 -4.13 -4.04 -12.00
CA ILE A 198 -5.26 -4.23 -12.92
C ILE A 198 -6.16 -2.99 -12.93
N TYR A 199 -6.39 -2.38 -11.77
CA TYR A 199 -7.15 -1.15 -11.66
C TYR A 199 -6.47 0.02 -12.40
N LEU A 200 -5.17 0.25 -12.15
CA LEU A 200 -4.43 1.33 -12.80
C LEU A 200 -4.28 1.10 -14.31
N SER A 201 -4.11 -0.14 -14.76
CA SER A 201 -4.03 -0.45 -16.19
C SER A 201 -5.35 -0.15 -16.90
N ARG A 202 -6.50 -0.47 -16.29
CA ARG A 202 -7.81 -0.13 -16.84
C ARG A 202 -7.99 1.37 -16.99
N LEU A 203 -7.63 2.15 -15.97
CA LEU A 203 -7.66 3.61 -16.05
C LEU A 203 -6.75 4.19 -17.12
N CYS A 204 -5.61 3.55 -17.40
CA CYS A 204 -4.74 4.00 -18.50
C CYS A 204 -5.38 3.80 -19.87
N VAL A 205 -6.18 2.74 -20.03
CA VAL A 205 -6.90 2.42 -21.28
C VAL A 205 -8.16 3.26 -21.43
N GLU A 206 -8.99 3.36 -20.38
CA GLU A 206 -10.29 4.03 -20.42
C GLU A 206 -10.17 5.56 -20.42
N ASP A 207 -9.34 6.11 -19.53
CA ASP A 207 -9.24 7.56 -19.32
C ASP A 207 -8.07 8.19 -20.09
N SER A 208 -7.35 7.42 -20.92
CA SER A 208 -6.11 7.83 -21.61
C SER A 208 -5.07 8.44 -20.65
N ARG A 209 -5.04 7.98 -19.39
CA ARG A 209 -4.10 8.47 -18.37
C ARG A 209 -2.77 7.72 -18.46
N HIS A 210 -1.69 8.37 -18.08
CA HIS A 210 -0.34 7.79 -18.14
C HIS A 210 0.21 7.45 -16.74
N TYR A 211 -0.53 6.63 -15.97
CA TYR A 211 -0.05 6.19 -14.64
C TYR A 211 1.05 5.14 -14.74
N MET A 212 1.01 4.35 -15.80
CA MET A 212 2.02 3.37 -16.15
C MET A 212 2.47 3.69 -17.56
N ALA A 213 3.77 3.79 -17.79
CA ALA A 213 4.32 4.04 -19.11
C ALA A 213 5.33 2.95 -19.46
N ARG A 214 5.14 2.29 -20.59
CA ARG A 214 6.09 1.28 -21.10
C ARG A 214 7.42 1.95 -21.45
N CYS A 215 8.53 1.34 -21.05
CA CYS A 215 9.87 1.74 -21.43
C CYS A 215 10.43 0.74 -22.45
N HIS A 216 11.02 1.21 -23.55
CA HIS A 216 11.65 0.34 -24.56
C HIS A 216 13.10 -0.04 -24.23
N GLY A 217 13.61 0.43 -23.09
CA GLY A 217 14.94 0.15 -22.58
C GLY A 217 15.24 1.00 -21.36
N TRP A 218 16.41 0.80 -20.76
CA TRP A 218 16.86 1.56 -19.58
C TRP A 218 17.12 3.03 -19.87
N ASP A 219 17.46 3.38 -21.12
CA ASP A 219 17.68 4.77 -21.54
C ASP A 219 16.37 5.56 -21.59
N ASP A 220 15.26 4.90 -21.96
CA ASP A 220 13.92 5.51 -22.06
C ASP A 220 13.36 5.91 -20.67
N VAL A 221 13.88 5.31 -19.59
CA VAL A 221 13.51 5.64 -18.21
C VAL A 221 13.79 7.10 -17.88
N GLN A 222 14.87 7.68 -18.44
CA GLN A 222 15.29 9.05 -18.10
C GLN A 222 14.29 10.12 -18.54
N TYR A 223 13.48 9.82 -19.56
CA TYR A 223 12.57 10.76 -20.18
C TYR A 223 11.16 10.72 -19.59
N LYS A 224 10.84 9.72 -18.75
CA LYS A 224 9.50 9.53 -18.18
C LYS A 224 9.35 10.16 -16.79
N HIS A 225 8.12 10.25 -16.28
CA HIS A 225 7.80 10.92 -15.02
C HIS A 225 8.20 10.15 -13.75
N GLN A 226 8.67 10.89 -12.74
CA GLN A 226 9.25 10.40 -11.48
C GLN A 226 8.27 9.59 -10.60
N GLY A 227 8.57 8.30 -10.39
CA GLY A 227 7.89 7.42 -9.44
C GLY A 227 8.74 6.22 -9.08
N ALA A 228 8.44 5.06 -9.66
CA ALA A 228 9.20 3.82 -9.50
C ALA A 228 9.26 3.02 -10.80
N ILE A 229 10.29 2.21 -10.97
CA ILE A 229 10.47 1.34 -12.14
C ILE A 229 9.95 -0.05 -11.81
N LEU A 230 9.22 -0.65 -12.74
CA LEU A 230 8.72 -2.02 -12.66
C LEU A 230 9.46 -2.85 -13.70
N TRP A 231 10.15 -3.87 -13.21
CA TRP A 231 10.80 -4.86 -14.07
C TRP A 231 9.96 -6.13 -14.07
N PHE A 232 9.51 -6.53 -15.25
CA PHE A 232 8.70 -7.71 -15.48
C PHE A 232 9.52 -8.89 -16.04
N GLY A 233 10.80 -8.70 -16.36
CA GLY A 233 11.61 -9.69 -17.08
C GLY A 233 11.69 -9.40 -18.56
N GLU A 234 12.83 -9.68 -19.19
CA GLU A 234 12.91 -9.63 -20.65
C GLU A 234 12.14 -10.82 -21.23
N ALA A 235 11.46 -10.60 -22.35
CA ALA A 235 10.86 -11.67 -23.13
C ALA A 235 11.97 -12.28 -24.01
N SER A 236 13.00 -12.90 -23.42
CA SER A 236 14.02 -13.57 -24.22
C SER A 236 13.50 -14.96 -24.63
N GLU A 237 13.15 -15.09 -25.91
CA GLU A 237 12.97 -16.38 -26.59
C GLU A 237 14.33 -17.06 -26.88
N HIS A 238 15.44 -16.49 -26.42
CA HIS A 238 16.77 -16.98 -26.67
C HIS A 238 17.52 -17.23 -25.36
N ASP A 239 17.74 -18.52 -25.11
CA ASP A 239 18.67 -19.11 -24.14
C ASP A 239 18.11 -19.44 -22.75
N ALA A 240 17.35 -20.54 -22.68
CA ALA A 240 16.81 -21.16 -21.45
C ALA A 240 17.89 -21.69 -20.48
N THR A 241 19.16 -21.40 -20.71
CA THR A 241 20.31 -22.02 -20.04
C THR A 241 21.03 -21.11 -19.05
N LYS A 242 20.65 -19.81 -18.97
CA LYS A 242 21.09 -18.90 -17.91
C LYS A 242 19.87 -18.22 -17.28
N PRO A 243 19.61 -18.37 -15.97
CA PRO A 243 18.58 -17.57 -15.32
C PRO A 243 18.99 -16.10 -15.46
N GLU A 244 18.24 -15.33 -16.24
CA GLU A 244 18.41 -13.88 -16.29
C GLU A 244 18.41 -13.37 -14.84
N THR A 245 19.57 -12.87 -14.41
CA THR A 245 19.74 -12.37 -13.06
C THR A 245 19.09 -10.99 -13.03
N GLY A 246 17.77 -10.97 -12.77
CA GLY A 246 17.00 -9.74 -12.65
C GLY A 246 17.46 -8.86 -11.49
N PRO A 247 16.93 -7.62 -11.39
CA PRO A 247 17.31 -6.71 -10.32
C PRO A 247 16.99 -7.30 -8.94
N GLY A 248 17.92 -7.09 -7.99
CA GLY A 248 17.76 -7.53 -6.60
C GLY A 248 16.60 -6.85 -5.83
N PRO A 249 16.32 -7.29 -4.59
CA PRO A 249 15.15 -6.88 -3.81
C PRO A 249 15.05 -5.39 -3.47
N PHE A 250 16.18 -4.70 -3.45
CA PHE A 250 16.27 -3.26 -3.15
C PHE A 250 17.04 -2.50 -4.23
N ALA A 251 16.98 -2.99 -5.48
CA ALA A 251 17.65 -2.35 -6.59
C ALA A 251 17.14 -0.91 -6.79
N THR A 252 18.06 -0.03 -7.17
CA THR A 252 17.78 1.36 -7.49
C THR A 252 18.44 1.72 -8.81
N TYR A 253 17.87 2.70 -9.51
CA TYR A 253 18.36 3.21 -10.78
C TYR A 253 18.48 4.72 -10.72
N ASN A 254 19.61 5.24 -11.16
CA ASN A 254 19.88 6.68 -11.16
C ASN A 254 19.33 7.32 -12.43
N VAL A 255 18.42 8.28 -12.27
CA VAL A 255 17.87 9.10 -13.33
C VAL A 255 18.51 10.48 -13.25
N SER A 256 19.21 10.89 -14.31
CA SER A 256 19.75 12.24 -14.44
C SER A 256 18.78 13.11 -15.25
N LYS A 257 18.34 14.23 -14.67
CA LYS A 257 17.52 15.22 -15.36
C LYS A 257 17.95 16.62 -14.98
N ASP A 258 18.21 17.46 -15.97
CA ASP A 258 18.61 18.86 -15.79
C ASP A 258 19.83 19.03 -14.86
N GLY A 259 20.79 18.09 -14.94
CA GLY A 259 22.00 18.07 -14.09
C GLY A 259 21.80 17.56 -12.67
N ILE A 260 20.58 17.17 -12.29
CA ILE A 260 20.27 16.59 -10.98
C ILE A 260 20.09 15.08 -11.13
N THR A 261 20.90 14.31 -10.41
CA THR A 261 20.74 12.85 -10.33
C THR A 261 19.80 12.48 -9.19
N THR A 262 18.76 11.71 -9.52
CA THR A 262 17.79 11.17 -8.56
C THR A 262 17.76 9.65 -8.64
N SER A 263 17.87 8.98 -7.49
CA SER A 263 17.76 7.52 -7.40
C SER A 263 16.30 7.09 -7.29
N VAL A 264 15.87 6.19 -8.17
CA VAL A 264 14.51 5.65 -8.26
C VAL A 264 14.52 4.17 -7.91
N ALA A 265 13.51 3.70 -7.17
CA ALA A 265 13.40 2.28 -6.82
C ALA A 265 13.03 1.42 -8.04
N VAL A 266 13.67 0.26 -8.15
CA VAL A 266 13.37 -0.77 -9.16
C VAL A 266 12.71 -1.95 -8.45
N HIS A 267 11.47 -2.26 -8.85
CA HIS A 267 10.72 -3.39 -8.32
C HIS A 267 10.77 -4.56 -9.31
N ASN A 268 11.41 -5.66 -8.91
CA ASN A 268 11.35 -6.93 -9.62
C ASN A 268 9.99 -7.61 -9.36
N ILE A 269 9.06 -7.48 -10.30
CA ILE A 269 7.67 -7.95 -10.15
C ILE A 269 7.59 -9.48 -10.08
N PRO A 270 8.26 -10.26 -10.95
CA PRO A 270 8.29 -11.73 -10.82
C PRO A 270 8.74 -12.22 -9.46
N MET A 271 9.77 -11.59 -8.88
CA MET A 271 10.27 -11.93 -7.55
C MET A 271 9.31 -11.50 -6.43
N LEU A 272 8.69 -10.32 -6.56
CA LEU A 272 7.83 -9.74 -5.53
C LEU A 272 6.45 -10.43 -5.45
N LEU A 273 5.83 -10.68 -6.60
CA LEU A 273 4.49 -11.27 -6.68
C LEU A 273 4.50 -12.79 -6.86
N GLY A 274 5.61 -13.36 -7.32
CA GLY A 274 5.70 -14.74 -7.76
C GLY A 274 5.16 -14.92 -9.19
N THR A 275 5.47 -16.07 -9.78
CA THR A 275 5.17 -16.38 -11.20
C THR A 275 3.66 -16.35 -11.49
N LYS A 276 2.85 -16.97 -10.63
CA LYS A 276 1.39 -17.06 -10.79
C LYS A 276 0.73 -15.66 -10.85
N ASN A 277 1.00 -14.83 -9.85
CA ASN A 277 0.39 -13.50 -9.76
C ASN A 277 0.93 -12.56 -10.85
N THR A 278 2.21 -12.72 -11.25
CA THR A 278 2.78 -11.95 -12.37
C THR A 278 2.12 -12.32 -13.69
N ALA A 279 1.88 -13.61 -13.93
CA ALA A 279 1.14 -14.07 -15.10
C ALA A 279 -0.29 -13.52 -15.12
N GLU A 280 -0.98 -13.51 -13.97
CA GLU A 280 -2.31 -12.92 -13.86
C GLU A 280 -2.32 -11.42 -14.22
N VAL A 281 -1.33 -10.65 -13.72
CA VAL A 281 -1.21 -9.23 -14.07
C VAL A 281 -1.04 -9.04 -15.57
N ARG A 282 -0.19 -9.85 -16.22
CA ARG A 282 0.03 -9.78 -17.69
C ARG A 282 -1.23 -10.16 -18.47
N GLU A 283 -1.93 -11.21 -18.06
CA GLU A 283 -3.16 -11.68 -18.72
C GLU A 283 -4.30 -10.65 -18.61
N ARG A 284 -4.51 -10.09 -17.41
CA ARG A 284 -5.64 -9.19 -17.12
C ARG A 284 -5.36 -7.73 -17.47
N SER A 285 -4.12 -7.39 -17.81
CA SER A 285 -3.69 -6.02 -18.11
C SER A 285 -2.98 -5.98 -19.47
N PRO A 286 -3.70 -5.81 -20.58
CA PRO A 286 -3.13 -5.85 -21.94
C PRO A 286 -1.92 -4.92 -22.12
N MET A 287 -1.94 -3.76 -21.45
CA MET A 287 -0.84 -2.79 -21.48
C MET A 287 0.49 -3.34 -20.91
N LEU A 288 0.42 -4.29 -19.96
CA LEU A 288 1.56 -4.91 -19.29
C LEU A 288 1.94 -6.27 -19.89
N ALA A 289 1.17 -6.77 -20.87
CA ALA A 289 1.37 -8.10 -21.45
C ALA A 289 2.73 -8.21 -22.15
N ASP A 290 3.06 -7.24 -23.01
CA ASP A 290 4.15 -7.36 -23.99
C ASP A 290 5.40 -6.53 -23.65
N GLY A 291 5.62 -6.15 -22.39
CA GLY A 291 6.75 -5.29 -21.99
C GLY A 291 7.58 -5.85 -20.84
N SER A 292 8.88 -5.55 -20.87
CA SER A 292 9.84 -5.93 -19.84
C SER A 292 10.03 -4.86 -18.76
N LEU A 293 9.83 -3.59 -19.13
CA LEU A 293 10.11 -2.44 -18.27
C LEU A 293 8.96 -1.42 -18.34
N PHE A 294 8.52 -0.97 -17.17
CA PHE A 294 7.49 0.06 -17.05
C PHE A 294 7.87 1.07 -15.98
N MET A 295 7.37 2.29 -16.14
CA MET A 295 7.55 3.35 -15.16
C MET A 295 6.19 3.74 -14.56
N LEU A 296 6.12 3.75 -13.22
CA LEU A 296 5.00 4.31 -12.49
C LEU A 296 5.15 5.81 -12.40
N ALA A 297 4.07 6.52 -12.73
CA ALA A 297 4.00 7.96 -12.74
C ALA A 297 2.80 8.50 -11.97
N GLY A 298 2.93 9.74 -11.49
CA GLY A 298 1.83 10.49 -10.89
C GLY A 298 1.54 10.13 -9.43
N ARG A 299 0.71 10.97 -8.78
CA ARG A 299 0.40 10.83 -7.35
C ARG A 299 -0.46 9.60 -7.04
N ARG A 300 -1.31 9.20 -7.99
CA ARG A 300 -2.24 8.07 -7.84
C ARG A 300 -1.52 6.73 -7.66
N THR A 301 -0.29 6.61 -8.16
CA THR A 301 0.54 5.40 -8.01
C THR A 301 1.30 5.35 -6.67
N ALA A 302 1.26 6.42 -5.86
CA ALA A 302 2.02 6.47 -4.59
C ALA A 302 1.56 5.41 -3.58
N LYS A 303 0.26 5.06 -3.56
CA LYS A 303 -0.27 4.00 -2.68
C LYS A 303 0.28 2.64 -3.09
N LEU A 304 0.25 2.33 -4.39
CA LEU A 304 0.82 1.11 -4.96
C LEU A 304 2.33 1.02 -4.68
N GLN A 305 3.09 2.10 -4.90
CA GLN A 305 4.53 2.14 -4.55
C GLN A 305 4.77 1.85 -3.07
N GLY A 306 3.96 2.42 -2.19
CA GLY A 306 4.00 2.10 -0.75
C GLY A 306 3.71 0.63 -0.44
N LYS A 307 2.68 0.03 -1.07
CA LYS A 307 2.36 -1.40 -0.90
C LYS A 307 3.50 -2.30 -1.38
N MET A 308 4.07 -2.03 -2.54
CA MET A 308 5.22 -2.78 -3.07
C MET A 308 6.43 -2.68 -2.14
N TRP A 309 6.72 -1.48 -1.63
CA TRP A 309 7.84 -1.31 -0.70
C TRP A 309 7.60 -2.05 0.62
N ARG A 310 6.37 -2.01 1.15
CA ARG A 310 5.99 -2.80 2.33
C ARG A 310 6.16 -4.29 2.09
N LEU A 311 5.77 -4.79 0.91
CA LEU A 311 5.92 -6.19 0.53
C LEU A 311 7.39 -6.60 0.40
N GLN A 312 8.24 -5.77 -0.21
CA GLN A 312 9.68 -6.00 -0.28
C GLN A 312 10.29 -6.14 1.13
N GLY A 313 9.98 -5.22 2.03
CA GLY A 313 10.45 -5.29 3.43
C GLY A 313 9.88 -6.48 4.20
N TYR A 314 8.67 -6.96 3.85
CA TYR A 314 8.09 -8.15 4.44
C TYR A 314 8.82 -9.43 4.03
N MET A 315 9.26 -9.50 2.77
CA MET A 315 9.96 -10.66 2.18
C MET A 315 11.47 -10.66 2.41
N SER A 316 12.05 -9.56 2.88
CA SER A 316 13.50 -9.46 3.02
C SER A 316 14.03 -10.34 4.16
N SER A 317 14.80 -11.36 3.80
CA SER A 317 15.67 -12.09 4.72
C SER A 317 17.00 -11.33 4.80
N HIS A 318 17.47 -11.02 6.01
CA HIS A 318 18.76 -10.32 6.21
C HIS A 318 19.84 -11.29 6.67
N ASP A 319 19.94 -12.45 6.03
CA ASP A 319 21.03 -13.41 6.28
C ASP A 319 22.25 -13.17 5.38
N GLU A 320 22.26 -12.09 4.60
CA GLU A 320 23.43 -11.68 3.83
C GLU A 320 24.25 -10.65 4.61
N SER A 321 25.43 -11.11 5.06
CA SER A 321 26.55 -10.23 5.36
C SER A 321 26.81 -9.30 4.16
N PRO A 322 27.23 -8.04 4.36
CA PRO A 322 27.37 -7.07 3.28
C PRO A 322 28.54 -7.44 2.36
N GLY A 323 28.26 -8.27 1.36
CA GLY A 323 29.13 -8.45 0.20
C GLY A 323 28.97 -7.25 -0.71
N GLN A 324 30.02 -6.43 -0.75
CA GLN A 324 30.19 -5.34 -1.71
C GLN A 324 30.01 -5.86 -3.15
N GLY A 325 29.26 -5.11 -3.94
CA GLY A 325 29.05 -5.39 -5.37
C GLY A 325 27.85 -4.60 -5.85
N GLY A 326 28.05 -3.30 -6.11
CA GLY A 326 27.01 -2.46 -6.67
C GLY A 326 26.62 -2.97 -8.05
N TRP A 327 25.33 -3.23 -8.28
CA TRP A 327 24.75 -3.64 -9.56
C TRP A 327 25.09 -2.71 -10.75
N GLN A 328 25.72 -1.56 -10.49
CA GLN A 328 26.25 -0.64 -11.50
C GLN A 328 27.46 -1.24 -12.25
N GLU A 329 28.27 -2.09 -11.61
CA GLU A 329 29.46 -2.70 -12.26
C GLU A 329 29.05 -3.68 -13.36
N VAL A 330 28.01 -4.48 -13.12
CA VAL A 330 27.53 -5.50 -14.07
C VAL A 330 26.84 -4.89 -15.31
N ILE A 331 26.24 -3.70 -15.17
CA ILE A 331 25.59 -3.00 -16.30
C ILE A 331 26.63 -2.28 -17.17
N LEU A 332 27.66 -1.68 -16.55
CA LEU A 332 28.76 -1.04 -17.28
C LEU A 332 29.59 -2.07 -18.07
N GLU A 333 29.84 -3.25 -17.51
CA GLU A 333 30.62 -4.30 -18.17
C GLU A 333 29.91 -4.87 -19.42
N LYS A 334 28.58 -4.93 -19.40
CA LYS A 334 27.78 -5.33 -20.57
C LYS A 334 27.71 -4.24 -21.64
N GLN A 335 27.66 -2.96 -21.26
CA GLN A 335 27.67 -1.86 -22.23
C GLN A 335 29.01 -1.72 -22.98
N THR A 336 30.13 -2.12 -22.36
CA THR A 336 31.43 -2.13 -23.04
C THR A 336 31.62 -3.34 -23.96
N ALA A 337 30.92 -4.46 -23.72
CA ALA A 337 31.08 -5.67 -24.51
C ALA A 337 30.32 -5.66 -25.85
N ASP A 338 29.28 -4.81 -26.00
CA ASP A 338 28.50 -4.66 -27.24
C ASP A 338 29.08 -3.59 -28.19
N ASN A 339 30.24 -2.99 -27.85
CA ASN A 339 30.88 -1.91 -28.62
C ASN A 339 32.27 -2.27 -29.18
N ASP A 340 32.70 -3.53 -29.07
CA ASP A 340 33.90 -4.12 -29.71
C ASP A 340 33.52 -5.22 -30.71
#